data_AF-A0A7S3CUX3-F1
#
_entry.id   AF-A0A7S3CUX3-F1
#
_cell.length_a   1.000
_cell.length_b   1.000
_cell.length_c   1.000
_cell.angle_alpha   90.00
_cell.angle_beta   90.00
_cell.angle_gamma   90.00
#
_symmetry.space_group_name_H-M   'P 1'
#
loop_
_entity.id
_entity.type
_entity.pdbx_description
1 polymer ?
#
loop_
_entity_poly.entity_id
_entity_poly.type
_entity_poly.pdbx_seq_one_letter_code
_entity_poly.pdbx_strand_id
1 'polypeptide(L)'
;SDPFKGKRAVVFALPGAFTPTCSSTHLPGYEKAYEEIKSLDIDDVYCLSVNDAFVMRQWGLHLGLAEEKSSSASPLNPGNFQQVKVLPDGACLFTRGMGMSCTWDSERGFGERSWRYSVVINDMKIEKLFVEAGKVIQNFGP
;
A
#
# COMPACT_ATOMS: atom_id res chain seq x y z
N SER A 1 -9.96 13.93 -3.70
CA SER A 1 -8.77 14.76 -3.39
C SER A 1 -7.55 13.86 -3.39
N ASP A 2 -6.37 14.40 -3.70
CA ASP A 2 -5.11 13.64 -3.63
C ASP A 2 -4.74 13.37 -2.16
N PRO A 3 -4.44 12.12 -1.75
CA PRO A 3 -4.15 11.79 -0.36
C PRO A 3 -2.83 12.39 0.17
N PHE A 4 -1.91 12.81 -0.70
CA PHE A 4 -0.56 13.27 -0.32
C PHE A 4 -0.37 14.78 -0.36
N LYS A 5 -1.32 15.54 -0.91
CA LYS A 5 -1.22 17.00 -1.03
C LYS A 5 -1.20 17.65 0.36
N GLY A 6 -0.19 18.49 0.61
CA GLY A 6 -0.02 19.20 1.88
C GLY A 6 0.30 18.30 3.07
N LYS A 7 0.73 17.06 2.83
CA LYS A 7 1.06 16.08 3.86
C LYS A 7 2.45 15.48 3.67
N ARG A 8 3.04 15.02 4.75
CA ARG A 8 4.19 14.14 4.75
C ARG A 8 3.75 12.73 5.13
N ALA A 9 3.72 11.83 4.15
CA ALA A 9 3.15 10.49 4.28
C ALA A 9 4.21 9.40 4.08
N VAL A 10 4.02 8.27 4.76
CA VAL A 10 4.71 7.02 4.46
C VAL A 10 3.78 6.13 3.64
N VAL A 11 4.28 5.60 2.53
CA VAL A 11 3.60 4.55 1.76
C VAL A 11 4.51 3.34 1.73
N PHE A 12 3.99 2.16 2.08
CA PHE A 12 4.66 0.90 1.83
C PHE A 12 3.80 0.04 0.91
N ALA A 13 4.41 -0.48 -0.14
CA ALA A 13 3.74 -1.28 -1.15
C ALA A 13 4.13 -2.75 -1.04
N LEU A 14 3.20 -3.62 -1.44
CA LEU A 14 3.39 -5.06 -1.39
C LEU A 14 2.71 -5.77 -2.57
N PRO A 15 3.08 -7.05 -2.82
CA PRO A 15 2.59 -7.75 -4.00
C PRO A 15 1.11 -8.06 -3.98
N GLY A 16 0.51 -8.30 -2.81
CA GLY A 16 -0.90 -8.70 -2.75
C GLY A 16 -1.44 -8.89 -1.34
N ALA A 17 -2.69 -8.47 -1.16
CA ALA A 17 -3.50 -8.83 -0.01
C ALA A 17 -3.60 -10.36 0.16
N PHE A 18 -3.77 -10.83 1.41
CA PHE A 18 -3.85 -12.24 1.80
C PHE A 18 -2.61 -13.11 1.53
N THR A 19 -1.53 -12.58 0.97
CA THR A 19 -0.31 -13.36 0.73
C THR A 19 0.53 -13.52 2.02
N PRO A 20 1.28 -14.63 2.20
CA PRO A 20 1.84 -15.00 3.51
C PRO A 20 2.66 -13.90 4.20
N THR A 21 3.75 -13.42 3.58
CA THR A 21 4.64 -12.39 4.16
C THR A 21 3.90 -11.07 4.42
N CYS A 22 2.99 -10.70 3.52
CA CYS A 22 2.22 -9.45 3.62
C CYS A 22 1.30 -9.46 4.85
N SER A 23 0.63 -10.59 5.08
CA SER A 23 -0.32 -10.78 6.18
C SER A 23 0.36 -11.08 7.53
N SER A 24 1.55 -11.70 7.52
CA SER A 24 2.21 -12.11 8.77
C SER A 24 3.19 -11.09 9.34
N THR A 25 3.78 -10.23 8.48
CA THR A 25 4.90 -9.36 8.90
C THR A 25 4.79 -7.93 8.41
N HIS A 26 4.47 -7.72 7.12
CA HIS A 26 4.60 -6.39 6.51
C HIS A 26 3.58 -5.40 7.09
N LEU A 27 2.29 -5.59 6.82
CA LEU A 27 1.26 -4.69 7.32
C LEU A 27 1.19 -4.68 8.87
N PRO A 28 1.20 -5.84 9.57
CA PRO A 28 1.21 -5.83 11.04
C PRO A 28 2.44 -5.14 11.65
N GLY A 29 3.59 -5.19 10.99
CA GLY A 29 4.81 -4.52 11.42
C GLY A 29 4.66 -3.00 11.38
N TYR A 30 4.12 -2.46 10.29
CA TYR A 30 3.83 -1.02 10.17
C TYR A 30 2.73 -0.56 11.14
N GLU A 31 1.71 -1.40 11.37
CA GLU A 31 0.67 -1.10 12.37
C GLU A 31 1.27 -1.03 13.78
N LYS A 32 2.14 -1.99 14.16
CA LYS A 32 2.82 -1.97 15.45
C LYS A 32 3.76 -0.77 15.62
N ALA A 33 4.41 -0.33 14.54
CA ALA A 33 5.33 0.81 14.53
C ALA A 33 4.63 2.15 14.26
N TYR A 34 3.30 2.18 14.17
CA TYR A 34 2.56 3.35 13.72
C TYR A 34 2.88 4.61 14.53
N GLU A 35 2.82 4.54 15.87
CA GLU A 35 3.12 5.68 16.75
C GLU A 35 4.58 6.16 16.62
N GLU A 36 5.53 5.24 16.44
CA GLU A 36 6.93 5.59 16.19
C GLU A 36 7.07 6.34 14.86
N ILE A 37 6.43 5.86 13.80
CA ILE A 37 6.43 6.52 12.49
C ILE A 37 5.77 7.91 12.58
N LYS A 38 4.63 8.01 13.27
CA LYS A 38 3.91 9.26 13.50
C LYS A 38 4.76 10.29 14.25
N SER A 39 5.61 9.85 15.19
CA SER A 39 6.51 10.73 15.95
C SER A 39 7.60 11.40 15.10
N LEU A 40 7.82 10.94 13.86
CA LEU A 40 8.77 11.51 12.89
C LEU A 40 8.14 12.59 12.00
N ASP A 41 7.09 13.27 12.47
CA ASP A 41 6.30 14.25 11.71
C ASP A 41 5.72 13.66 10.41
N ILE A 42 5.16 12.45 10.51
CA ILE A 42 4.40 11.80 9.42
C ILE A 42 2.92 11.99 9.70
N ASP A 43 2.17 12.48 8.71
CA ASP A 43 0.72 12.71 8.79
C ASP A 43 -0.08 11.42 8.63
N ASP A 44 0.29 10.56 7.68
CA ASP A 44 -0.44 9.35 7.34
C ASP A 44 0.51 8.21 6.94
N VAL A 45 0.12 6.97 7.27
CA VAL A 45 0.80 5.75 6.86
C VAL A 45 -0.14 4.92 5.99
N TYR A 46 0.33 4.53 4.82
CA TYR A 46 -0.47 3.83 3.81
C TYR A 46 0.13 2.49 3.40
N CYS A 47 -0.70 1.45 3.38
CA CYS A 47 -0.42 0.16 2.76
C CYS A 47 -1.00 0.12 1.34
N LEU A 48 -0.14 0.04 0.33
CA LEU A 48 -0.55 -0.03 -1.08
C LEU A 48 -0.44 -1.44 -1.65
N SER A 49 -1.43 -1.85 -2.43
CA SER A 49 -1.36 -3.08 -3.23
C SER A 49 -2.17 -2.94 -4.52
N VAL A 50 -1.78 -3.70 -5.54
CA VAL A 50 -2.55 -3.87 -6.78
C VAL A 50 -3.68 -4.86 -6.54
N ASN A 51 -4.63 -4.45 -5.71
CA ASN A 51 -5.90 -5.12 -5.43
C ASN A 51 -7.01 -4.06 -5.45
N ASP A 52 -8.24 -4.48 -5.73
CA ASP A 52 -9.38 -3.57 -5.64
C ASP A 52 -9.72 -3.20 -4.18
N ALA A 53 -10.55 -2.17 -4.02
CA ALA A 53 -10.92 -1.63 -2.72
C ALA A 53 -11.65 -2.64 -1.82
N PHE A 54 -12.44 -3.55 -2.40
CA PHE A 54 -13.20 -4.53 -1.62
C PHE A 54 -12.27 -5.56 -1.01
N VAL A 55 -11.32 -6.08 -1.81
CA VAL A 55 -10.28 -7.01 -1.34
C VAL A 55 -9.41 -6.34 -0.29
N MET A 56 -8.93 -5.12 -0.53
CA MET A 56 -8.07 -4.41 0.43
C MET A 56 -8.78 -4.15 1.77
N ARG A 57 -10.07 -3.78 1.74
CA ARG A 57 -10.85 -3.60 2.97
C ARG A 57 -11.05 -4.90 3.72
N GLN A 58 -11.50 -5.96 3.05
CA GLN A 58 -11.72 -7.26 3.71
C GLN A 58 -10.42 -7.83 4.28
N TRP A 59 -9.29 -7.58 3.62
CA TRP A 59 -7.98 -7.97 4.13
C TRP A 59 -7.59 -7.20 5.40
N GLY A 60 -7.77 -5.87 5.43
CA GLY A 60 -7.51 -5.10 6.65
C GLY A 60 -8.40 -5.52 7.82
N LEU A 61 -9.69 -5.80 7.56
CA LEU A 61 -10.61 -6.37 8.56
C LEU A 61 -10.16 -7.75 9.05
N HIS A 62 -9.72 -8.62 8.14
CA HIS A 62 -9.20 -9.95 8.47
C HIS A 62 -7.96 -9.87 9.37
N LEU A 63 -7.12 -8.85 9.20
CA LEU A 63 -5.95 -8.60 10.05
C LEU A 63 -6.30 -7.88 11.37
N GLY A 64 -7.57 -7.54 11.61
CA GLY A 64 -8.02 -6.90 12.83
C GLY A 64 -7.77 -5.39 12.90
N LEU A 65 -7.53 -4.72 11.76
CA LEU A 65 -7.40 -3.27 11.73
C LEU A 65 -8.70 -2.59 12.17
N ALA A 66 -8.59 -1.55 13.00
CA ALA A 66 -9.74 -0.81 13.50
C ALA A 66 -10.29 0.13 12.43
N GLU A 67 -11.53 -0.08 11.99
CA GLU A 67 -12.17 0.79 10.99
C GLU A 67 -12.42 2.21 11.53
N GLU A 68 -12.23 3.18 10.64
CA GLU A 68 -12.64 4.57 10.83
C GLU A 68 -14.11 4.71 10.39
N LYS A 69 -15.03 4.54 11.36
CA LYS A 69 -16.48 4.55 11.12
C LYS A 69 -17.07 5.90 10.69
N SER A 70 -16.27 6.97 10.68
CA SER A 70 -16.71 8.33 10.34
C SER A 70 -16.85 8.58 8.83
N SER A 71 -16.27 7.73 7.97
CA SER A 71 -16.00 8.07 6.57
C SER A 71 -16.82 7.31 5.51
N SER A 72 -17.71 6.39 5.89
CA SER A 72 -18.46 5.59 4.91
C SER A 72 -19.76 6.27 4.45
N ALA A 73 -19.67 7.20 3.50
CA ALA A 73 -20.85 7.78 2.82
C ALA A 73 -21.12 7.16 1.43
N SER A 74 -20.21 6.35 0.88
CA SER A 74 -20.32 5.82 -0.49
C SER A 74 -20.06 4.31 -0.56
N PRO A 75 -20.89 3.53 -1.28
CA PRO A 75 -20.64 2.12 -1.53
C PRO A 75 -19.36 1.87 -2.37
N LEU A 76 -18.83 2.91 -3.02
CA LEU A 76 -17.57 2.89 -3.77
C LEU A 76 -16.36 3.40 -2.95
N ASN A 77 -16.59 3.93 -1.76
CA ASN A 77 -15.54 4.34 -0.82
C ASN A 77 -15.91 3.83 0.57
N PRO A 78 -15.62 2.55 0.87
CA PRO A 78 -16.14 1.87 2.05
C PRO A 78 -15.50 2.32 3.37
N GLY A 79 -14.80 3.46 3.38
CA GLY A 79 -14.03 3.97 4.52
C GLY A 79 -12.60 3.42 4.54
N ASN A 80 -11.87 3.76 5.59
CA ASN A 80 -10.49 3.30 5.80
C ASN A 80 -10.28 2.91 7.29
N PHE A 81 -9.04 2.68 7.69
CA PHE A 81 -8.66 2.29 9.05
C PHE A 81 -8.07 3.46 9.84
N GLN A 82 -8.12 3.37 11.17
CA GLN A 82 -7.73 4.44 12.08
C GLN A 82 -6.22 4.73 12.06
N GLN A 83 -5.39 3.70 11.92
CA GLN A 83 -3.93 3.79 11.87
C GLN A 83 -3.42 3.61 10.44
N VAL A 84 -2.86 2.45 10.09
CA VAL A 84 -2.41 2.19 8.72
C VAL A 84 -3.61 2.12 7.79
N LYS A 85 -3.67 3.06 6.85
CA LYS A 85 -4.72 3.15 5.83
C LYS A 85 -4.40 2.25 4.65
N VAL A 86 -5.39 1.61 4.06
CA VAL A 86 -5.20 0.83 2.82
C VAL A 86 -5.42 1.69 1.58
N LEU A 87 -4.54 1.56 0.58
CA LEU A 87 -4.61 2.20 -0.73
C LEU A 87 -4.78 1.15 -1.84
N PRO A 88 -5.99 0.99 -2.39
CA PRO A 88 -6.26 0.03 -3.46
C PRO A 88 -5.84 0.58 -4.83
N ASP A 89 -4.66 0.20 -5.30
CA ASP A 89 -4.16 0.54 -6.65
C ASP A 89 -4.62 -0.51 -7.68
N GLY A 90 -5.93 -0.79 -7.72
CA GLY A 90 -6.49 -1.89 -8.52
C GLY A 90 -6.24 -1.79 -10.02
N ALA A 91 -5.97 -0.59 -10.54
CA ALA A 91 -5.60 -0.35 -11.94
C ALA A 91 -4.08 -0.32 -12.20
N CYS A 92 -3.27 -0.54 -11.15
CA CYS A 92 -1.80 -0.51 -11.19
C CYS A 92 -1.22 0.84 -11.66
N LEU A 93 -1.97 1.94 -11.55
CA LEU A 93 -1.56 3.24 -12.11
C LEU A 93 -0.46 3.87 -11.27
N PHE A 94 -0.63 3.85 -9.94
CA PHE A 94 0.38 4.40 -9.03
C PHE A 94 1.64 3.55 -9.08
N THR A 95 1.49 2.22 -8.99
CA THR A 95 2.60 1.26 -9.04
C THR A 95 3.42 1.38 -10.33
N ARG A 96 2.77 1.48 -11.50
CA ARG A 96 3.48 1.73 -12.77
C ARG A 96 4.15 3.11 -12.78
N GLY A 97 3.47 4.15 -12.31
CA GLY A 97 4.02 5.51 -12.23
C GLY A 97 5.28 5.60 -11.36
N MET A 98 5.37 4.79 -10.30
CA MET A 98 6.55 4.66 -9.45
C MET A 98 7.66 3.80 -10.07
N GLY A 99 7.43 3.19 -11.24
CA GLY A 99 8.35 2.23 -11.85
C GLY A 99 8.48 0.92 -11.07
N MET A 100 7.51 0.59 -10.20
CA MET A 100 7.55 -0.55 -9.28
C MET A 100 6.60 -1.68 -9.71
N SER A 101 6.11 -1.66 -10.95
CA SER A 101 5.32 -2.75 -11.49
C SER A 101 6.19 -3.97 -11.83
N CYS A 102 5.72 -5.15 -11.47
CA CYS A 102 6.33 -6.44 -11.81
C CYS A 102 5.25 -7.47 -12.14
N THR A 103 5.57 -8.48 -12.94
CA THR A 103 4.63 -9.53 -13.31
C THR A 103 5.02 -10.86 -12.68
N TRP A 104 4.02 -11.53 -12.12
CA TRP A 104 4.13 -12.84 -11.48
C TRP A 104 3.29 -13.83 -12.28
N ASP A 105 3.90 -14.44 -13.30
CA ASP A 105 3.20 -15.18 -14.35
C ASP A 105 2.79 -16.61 -13.96
N SER A 106 3.76 -17.49 -13.73
CA SER A 106 3.58 -18.94 -13.84
C SER A 106 3.71 -19.64 -12.48
N GLU A 107 4.63 -19.22 -11.62
CA GLU A 107 4.80 -19.83 -10.30
C GLU A 107 3.71 -19.42 -9.31
N ARG A 108 3.12 -18.23 -9.46
CA ARG A 108 2.12 -17.69 -8.52
C ARG A 108 0.80 -17.27 -9.15
N GLY A 109 0.74 -17.04 -10.47
CA GLY A 109 -0.50 -16.70 -11.17
C GLY A 109 -1.13 -15.38 -10.74
N PHE A 110 -0.34 -14.42 -10.25
CA PHE A 110 -0.87 -13.15 -9.72
C PHE A 110 -1.02 -12.09 -10.80
N GLY A 111 -0.38 -12.25 -11.96
CA GLY A 111 -0.34 -11.21 -13.00
C GLY A 111 0.51 -10.03 -12.55
N GLU A 112 0.14 -8.83 -12.98
CA GLU A 112 0.87 -7.60 -12.64
C GLU A 112 0.58 -7.14 -11.21
N ARG A 113 1.64 -6.86 -10.45
CA ARG A 113 1.62 -6.50 -9.02
C ARG A 113 2.66 -5.45 -8.68
N SER A 114 2.56 -4.90 -7.47
CA SER A 114 3.59 -4.04 -6.90
C SER A 114 4.80 -4.85 -6.46
N TRP A 115 5.99 -4.38 -6.81
CA TRP A 115 7.21 -4.75 -6.09
C TRP A 115 7.14 -4.23 -4.65
N ARG A 116 7.89 -4.83 -3.73
CA ARG A 116 7.96 -4.29 -2.36
C ARG A 116 8.87 -3.09 -2.32
N TYR A 117 8.35 -1.99 -1.80
CA TYR A 117 9.11 -0.80 -1.49
C TYR A 117 8.39 -0.02 -0.39
N SER A 118 9.10 0.92 0.21
CA SER A 118 8.51 1.99 1.00
C SER A 118 9.04 3.34 0.55
N VAL A 119 8.22 4.37 0.70
CA VAL A 119 8.51 5.71 0.24
C VAL A 119 7.99 6.73 1.25
N VAL A 120 8.80 7.75 1.52
CA VAL A 120 8.37 8.96 2.21
C VAL A 120 8.02 9.98 1.13
N ILE A 121 6.78 10.46 1.15
CA ILE A 121 6.26 11.48 0.23
C ILE A 121 5.98 12.73 1.05
N ASN A 122 6.53 13.87 0.63
CA ASN A 122 6.34 15.16 1.27
C ASN A 122 5.75 16.15 0.26
N ASP A 123 4.48 16.51 0.46
CA ASP A 123 3.69 17.35 -0.44
C ASP A 123 3.81 16.92 -1.91
N MET A 124 3.38 15.69 -2.19
CA MET A 124 3.42 15.04 -3.50
C MET A 124 4.82 14.85 -4.11
N LYS A 125 5.90 15.10 -3.35
CA LYS A 125 7.28 14.86 -3.80
C LYS A 125 7.89 13.68 -3.05
N ILE A 126 8.59 12.81 -3.77
CA ILE A 126 9.34 11.72 -3.15
C ILE A 126 10.52 12.33 -2.37
N GLU A 127 10.52 12.14 -1.05
CA GLU A 127 11.61 12.56 -0.16
C GLU A 127 12.64 11.43 -0.03
N LYS A 128 12.18 10.18 0.10
CA LYS A 128 13.06 9.01 0.23
C LYS A 128 12.35 7.76 -0.28
N LEU A 129 13.10 6.90 -0.98
CA LEU A 129 12.61 5.61 -1.50
C LEU A 129 13.52 4.48 -0.98
N PHE A 130 12.89 3.39 -0.53
CA PHE A 130 13.53 2.15 -0.08
C PHE A 130 12.93 0.99 -0.87
N VAL A 131 13.73 0.35 -1.72
CA VAL A 131 13.26 -0.73 -2.60
C VAL A 131 13.81 -2.06 -2.08
N GLU A 132 12.96 -3.09 -2.00
CA GLU A 132 13.41 -4.44 -1.62
C GLU A 132 14.46 -4.93 -2.62
N ALA A 133 15.54 -5.53 -2.09
CA ALA A 133 16.63 -6.05 -2.90
C ALA A 133 16.14 -7.13 -3.88
N GLY A 134 16.78 -7.19 -5.04
CA GLY A 134 16.36 -8.01 -6.16
C GLY A 134 16.16 -7.14 -7.39
N LYS A 135 15.67 -7.75 -8.47
CA LYS A 135 15.27 -6.99 -9.65
C LYS A 135 13.79 -6.70 -9.53
N VAL A 136 13.43 -5.42 -9.62
CA VAL A 136 12.12 -5.02 -10.12
C VAL A 136 12.08 -5.49 -11.56
N ILE A 137 11.71 -6.75 -11.78
CA ILE A 137 11.51 -7.26 -13.13
C ILE A 137 10.18 -6.65 -13.57
N GLN A 138 10.25 -5.43 -14.14
CA GLN A 138 9.35 -5.09 -15.22
C GLN A 138 9.43 -6.29 -16.16
N ASN A 139 8.30 -6.94 -16.43
CA ASN A 139 8.21 -7.60 -17.71
C ASN A 139 8.38 -6.50 -18.75
N PHE A 140 9.64 -6.27 -19.15
CA PHE A 140 9.96 -5.82 -20.48
C PHE A 140 9.28 -6.82 -21.38
N GLY A 141 8.11 -6.44 -21.91
CA GLY A 141 7.65 -7.05 -23.13
C GLY A 141 8.74 -6.89 -24.20
N PRO A 142 8.94 -7.88 -25.07
CA PRO A 142 8.56 -7.70 -26.46
C PRO A 142 7.04 -7.57 -26.63
#